data_AF-A0A948BX11-F1
#
_entry.id   AF-A0A948BX11-F1
#
_cell.length_a   1.000
_cell.length_b   1.000
_cell.length_c   1.000
_cell.angle_alpha   90.00
_cell.angle_beta   90.00
_cell.angle_gamma   90.00
#
_symmetry.space_group_name_H-M   'P 1'
#
loop_
_entity.id
_entity.type
_entity.pdbx_description
1 polymer ?
#
loop_
_entity_poly.entity_id
_entity_poly.type
_entity_poly.pdbx_seq_one_letter_code
_entity_poly.pdbx_strand_id
1 'polypeptide(L)'
;MAGSDEKGNELAAEEAVQLLKIEIMAQDWSLSSRRATGVGEALKVLHPFMKGRKGAIHIMGMARGALDHIVLHGREVRPEVMDFLKAALANIVTLYEDEGAGGGAREAELFHRTYDNFKKLKAMVAGRKKIR
;
A
#
# COMPACT_ATOMS: atom_id res chain seq x y z
N MET A 1 -21.91 23.76 12.86
CA MET A 1 -22.33 22.54 12.12
C MET A 1 -21.11 21.89 11.45
N ALA A 2 -20.09 21.48 12.22
CA ALA A 2 -18.83 20.92 11.68
C ALA A 2 -18.67 19.40 11.91
N GLY A 3 -19.61 18.76 12.62
CA GLY A 3 -19.46 17.38 13.08
C GLY A 3 -19.96 16.27 12.12
N SER A 4 -20.50 16.63 10.95
CA SER A 4 -21.00 15.63 9.98
C SER A 4 -19.92 15.20 8.97
N ASP A 5 -19.02 16.11 8.60
CA ASP A 5 -18.01 15.85 7.56
C ASP A 5 -16.81 15.05 8.10
N GLU A 6 -16.43 15.27 9.37
CA GLU A 6 -15.32 14.53 10.02
C GLU A 6 -15.69 13.05 10.26
N LYS A 7 -16.89 12.78 10.78
CA LYS A 7 -17.39 11.41 10.98
C LYS A 7 -17.57 10.65 9.66
N GLY A 8 -17.99 11.34 8.60
CA GLY A 8 -18.08 10.73 7.27
C GLY A 8 -16.70 10.33 6.72
N ASN A 9 -15.69 11.16 6.97
CA ASN A 9 -14.32 10.88 6.53
C ASN A 9 -13.67 9.73 7.32
N GLU A 10 -13.90 9.66 8.64
CA GLU A 10 -13.39 8.57 9.48
C GLU A 10 -14.00 7.22 9.08
N LEU A 11 -15.33 7.17 8.85
CA LEU A 11 -15.99 5.95 8.39
C LEU A 11 -15.43 5.46 7.04
N ALA A 12 -15.22 6.39 6.09
CA ALA A 12 -14.63 6.05 4.80
C ALA A 12 -13.20 5.51 4.94
N ALA A 13 -12.42 6.03 5.89
CA ALA A 13 -11.07 5.54 6.16
C ALA A 13 -11.08 4.14 6.79
N GLU A 14 -11.99 3.86 7.71
CA GLU A 14 -12.19 2.51 8.26
C GLU A 14 -12.58 1.50 7.19
N GLU A 15 -13.51 1.86 6.29
CA GLU A 15 -13.89 1.04 5.15
C GLU A 15 -12.70 0.78 4.21
N ALA A 16 -11.88 1.81 3.95
CA ALA A 16 -10.66 1.67 3.17
C ALA A 16 -9.67 0.71 3.83
N VAL A 17 -9.46 0.80 5.14
CA VAL A 17 -8.61 -0.14 5.90
C VAL A 17 -9.14 -1.56 5.81
N GLN A 18 -10.45 -1.77 5.97
CA GLN A 18 -11.04 -3.10 5.85
C GLN A 18 -10.85 -3.69 4.45
N LEU A 19 -11.00 -2.87 3.39
CA LEU A 19 -10.70 -3.29 2.02
C LEU A 19 -9.24 -3.74 1.88
N LEU A 20 -8.29 -2.96 2.41
CA LEU A 20 -6.87 -3.34 2.37
C LEU A 20 -6.61 -4.65 3.13
N LYS A 21 -7.23 -4.85 4.31
CA LYS A 21 -7.11 -6.10 5.07
C LYS A 21 -7.63 -7.31 4.29
N ILE A 22 -8.78 -7.18 3.64
CA ILE A 22 -9.34 -8.24 2.77
C ILE A 22 -8.34 -8.59 1.66
N GLU A 23 -7.74 -7.57 1.03
CA GLU A 23 -6.78 -7.78 -0.04
C GLU A 23 -5.47 -8.45 0.44
N ILE A 24 -4.98 -8.07 1.62
CA ILE A 24 -3.81 -8.70 2.25
C ILE A 24 -4.06 -10.19 2.50
N MET A 25 -5.26 -10.55 2.96
CA MET A 25 -5.64 -11.93 3.30
C MET A 25 -6.02 -12.78 2.09
N ALA A 26 -6.29 -12.18 0.94
CA ALA A 26 -6.69 -12.90 -0.25
C ALA A 26 -5.59 -13.88 -0.68
N GLN A 27 -5.94 -15.16 -0.85
CA GLN A 27 -5.00 -16.19 -1.30
C GLN A 27 -4.72 -16.14 -2.80
N ASP A 28 -5.56 -15.43 -3.55
CA ASP A 28 -5.37 -15.20 -4.97
C ASP A 28 -4.20 -14.22 -5.18
N TRP A 29 -3.26 -14.64 -6.03
CA TRP A 29 -2.09 -13.86 -6.46
C TRP A 29 -2.37 -13.02 -7.70
N SER A 30 -3.57 -13.18 -8.27
CA SER A 30 -4.08 -12.33 -9.34
C SER A 30 -4.89 -11.17 -8.76
N LEU A 31 -4.67 -9.98 -9.33
CA LEU A 31 -5.44 -8.79 -9.00
C LEU A 31 -6.30 -8.45 -10.21
N SER A 32 -7.61 -8.67 -10.10
CA SER A 32 -8.53 -8.19 -11.14
C SER A 32 -8.52 -6.67 -11.21
N SER A 33 -8.81 -6.09 -12.38
CA SER A 33 -8.85 -4.63 -12.53
C SER A 33 -9.79 -3.96 -11.53
N ARG A 34 -10.91 -4.60 -11.19
CA ARG A 34 -11.84 -4.11 -10.16
C ARG A 34 -11.20 -4.06 -8.77
N ARG A 35 -10.48 -5.11 -8.37
CA ARG A 35 -9.77 -5.16 -7.08
C ARG A 35 -8.63 -4.15 -7.06
N ALA A 36 -7.88 -4.03 -8.16
CA ALA A 36 -6.81 -3.06 -8.29
C ALA A 36 -7.31 -1.61 -8.13
N THR A 37 -8.44 -1.27 -8.78
CA THR A 37 -9.11 0.02 -8.58
C THR A 37 -9.52 0.21 -7.12
N GLY A 38 -10.13 -0.80 -6.49
CA GLY A 38 -10.51 -0.75 -5.08
C GLY A 38 -9.34 -0.43 -4.14
N VAL A 39 -8.21 -1.12 -4.32
CA VAL A 39 -6.96 -0.83 -3.58
C VAL A 39 -6.48 0.59 -3.86
N GLY A 40 -6.48 1.01 -5.13
CA GLY A 40 -6.06 2.34 -5.54
C GLY A 40 -6.89 3.46 -4.92
N GLU A 41 -8.20 3.27 -4.79
CA GLU A 41 -9.12 4.21 -4.12
C GLU A 41 -8.94 4.19 -2.60
N ALA A 42 -8.79 3.02 -1.99
CA ALA A 42 -8.51 2.91 -0.56
C ALA A 42 -7.22 3.67 -0.17
N LEU A 43 -6.16 3.56 -0.98
CA LEU A 43 -4.94 4.34 -0.79
C LEU A 43 -5.18 5.85 -0.90
N LYS A 44 -6.06 6.32 -1.80
CA LYS A 44 -6.39 7.75 -1.89
C LYS A 44 -7.16 8.23 -0.65
N VAL A 45 -8.13 7.43 -0.19
CA VAL A 45 -8.94 7.75 1.00
C VAL A 45 -8.06 7.86 2.25
N LEU A 46 -7.06 6.98 2.42
CA LEU A 46 -6.17 7.01 3.57
C LEU A 46 -5.10 8.10 3.52
N HIS A 47 -4.81 8.67 2.35
CA HIS A 47 -3.70 9.61 2.18
C HIS A 47 -3.81 10.87 3.08
N PRO A 48 -4.96 11.55 3.21
CA PRO A 48 -5.11 12.69 4.11
C PRO A 48 -4.79 12.37 5.57
N PHE A 49 -5.17 11.18 6.05
CA PHE A 49 -4.93 10.70 7.42
C PHE A 49 -3.45 10.43 7.71
N MET A 50 -2.65 10.23 6.66
CA MET A 50 -1.22 9.93 6.75
C MET A 50 -0.32 11.14 6.51
N LYS A 51 -0.88 12.34 6.25
CA LYS A 51 -0.12 13.50 5.78
C LYS A 51 1.00 13.97 6.74
N GLY A 52 0.86 13.73 8.04
CA GLY A 52 1.89 14.03 9.05
C GLY A 52 3.03 13.02 9.12
N ARG A 53 2.93 11.89 8.40
CA ARG A 53 3.78 10.70 8.54
C ARG A 53 4.52 10.42 7.23
N LYS A 54 5.71 11.00 7.10
CA LYS A 54 6.48 10.97 5.84
C LYS A 54 6.80 9.55 5.37
N GLY A 55 7.18 8.67 6.30
CA GLY A 55 7.44 7.25 6.01
C GLY A 55 6.18 6.54 5.52
N ALA A 56 5.02 6.82 6.13
CA ALA A 56 3.74 6.28 5.67
C ALA A 56 3.43 6.71 4.23
N ILE A 57 3.56 8.01 3.91
CA ILE A 57 3.34 8.54 2.57
C ILE A 57 4.28 7.88 1.54
N HIS A 58 5.54 7.65 1.88
CA HIS A 58 6.46 6.95 0.99
C HIS A 58 6.07 5.49 0.78
N ILE A 59 5.63 4.78 1.83
CA ILE A 59 5.13 3.41 1.71
C ILE A 59 3.90 3.37 0.80
N MET A 60 2.97 4.32 0.95
CA MET A 60 1.80 4.45 0.05
C MET A 60 2.22 4.67 -1.40
N GLY A 61 3.23 5.51 -1.65
CA GLY A 61 3.77 5.72 -2.99
C GLY A 61 4.39 4.45 -3.58
N MET A 62 5.12 3.67 -2.78
CA MET A 62 5.70 2.40 -3.23
C MET A 62 4.63 1.34 -3.49
N ALA A 63 3.61 1.24 -2.63
CA ALA A 63 2.45 0.38 -2.85
C ALA A 63 1.73 0.76 -4.14
N ARG A 64 1.53 2.06 -4.39
CA ARG A 64 0.92 2.54 -5.63
C ARG A 64 1.75 2.19 -6.86
N GLY A 65 3.06 2.34 -6.81
CA GLY A 65 3.93 1.95 -7.91
C GLY A 65 3.90 0.44 -8.21
N ALA A 66 3.82 -0.41 -7.18
CA ALA A 66 3.64 -1.84 -7.35
C ALA A 66 2.26 -2.18 -7.94
N LEU A 67 1.20 -1.53 -7.46
CA LEU A 67 -0.15 -1.67 -7.98
C LEU A 67 -0.24 -1.27 -9.46
N ASP A 68 0.32 -0.13 -9.85
CA ASP A 68 0.34 0.32 -11.23
C ASP A 68 1.12 -0.65 -12.13
N HIS A 69 2.23 -1.21 -11.63
CA HIS A 69 2.96 -2.28 -12.34
C HIS A 69 2.11 -3.53 -12.53
N ILE A 70 1.33 -3.92 -11.52
CA ILE A 70 0.41 -5.07 -11.57
C ILE A 70 -0.67 -4.84 -12.63
N VAL A 71 -1.29 -3.66 -12.63
CA VAL A 71 -2.32 -3.29 -13.61
C VAL A 71 -1.76 -3.31 -15.03
N LEU A 72 -0.54 -2.81 -15.23
CA LEU A 72 0.09 -2.73 -16.54
C LEU A 72 0.45 -4.11 -17.12
N HIS A 73 0.88 -5.07 -16.30
CA HIS A 73 1.37 -6.37 -16.77
C HIS A 73 0.40 -7.54 -16.52
N GLY A 74 -0.65 -7.33 -15.72
CA GLY A 74 -1.73 -8.29 -15.50
C GLY A 74 -1.25 -9.67 -15.05
N ARG A 75 -1.49 -10.70 -15.87
CA ARG A 75 -1.13 -12.10 -15.56
C ARG A 75 0.37 -12.39 -15.66
N GLU A 76 1.15 -11.50 -16.27
CA GLU A 76 2.61 -11.63 -16.41
C GLU A 76 3.37 -11.08 -15.19
N VAL A 77 2.62 -10.55 -14.21
CA VAL A 77 3.17 -10.05 -12.96
C VAL A 77 3.85 -11.17 -12.21
N ARG A 78 5.07 -10.86 -11.78
CA ARG A 78 5.83 -11.76 -10.93
C ARG A 78 5.24 -11.82 -9.52
N PRO A 79 5.21 -13.01 -8.87
CA PRO A 79 4.73 -13.15 -7.51
C PRO A 79 5.38 -12.17 -6.52
N GLU A 80 6.66 -11.85 -6.69
CA GLU A 80 7.38 -10.94 -5.79
C GLU A 80 6.82 -9.51 -5.80
N VAL A 81 6.18 -9.07 -6.90
CA VAL A 81 5.51 -7.75 -6.96
C VAL A 81 4.23 -7.78 -6.12
N MET A 82 3.50 -8.90 -6.16
CA MET A 82 2.30 -9.09 -5.36
C MET A 82 2.62 -9.25 -3.87
N ASP A 83 3.66 -10.03 -3.55
CA ASP A 83 4.21 -10.14 -2.18
C ASP A 83 4.56 -8.76 -1.62
N PHE A 84 5.28 -7.98 -2.42
CA PHE A 84 5.65 -6.62 -2.03
C PHE A 84 4.41 -5.74 -1.83
N LEU A 85 3.43 -5.78 -2.74
CA LEU A 85 2.21 -5.01 -2.59
C LEU A 85 1.51 -5.37 -1.28
N LYS A 86 1.27 -6.66 -1.01
CA LYS A 86 0.61 -7.11 0.23
C LYS A 86 1.37 -6.69 1.48
N ALA A 87 2.70 -6.83 1.48
CA ALA A 87 3.53 -6.36 2.59
C ALA A 87 3.45 -4.84 2.79
N ALA A 88 3.45 -4.07 1.71
CA ALA A 88 3.31 -2.61 1.78
C ALA A 88 1.92 -2.20 2.29
N LEU A 89 0.85 -2.85 1.83
CA LEU A 89 -0.51 -2.63 2.34
C LEU A 89 -0.61 -2.95 3.84
N ALA A 90 0.00 -4.05 4.30
CA ALA A 90 0.03 -4.41 5.71
C ALA A 90 0.75 -3.36 6.57
N ASN A 91 1.85 -2.79 6.07
CA ASN A 91 2.53 -1.68 6.75
C ASN A 91 1.65 -0.42 6.79
N ILE A 92 0.88 -0.11 5.74
CA ILE A 92 -0.03 1.04 5.70
C ILE A 92 -1.16 0.87 6.73
N VAL A 93 -1.79 -0.31 6.77
CA VAL A 93 -2.80 -0.64 7.78
C VAL A 93 -2.22 -0.52 9.18
N THR A 94 -1.04 -1.11 9.41
CA THR A 94 -0.34 -1.04 10.70
C THR A 94 -0.09 0.39 11.13
N LEU A 95 0.34 1.25 10.21
CA LEU A 95 0.59 2.65 10.50
C LEU A 95 -0.73 3.38 10.78
N TYR A 96 -1.80 3.13 10.01
CA TYR A 96 -3.08 3.80 10.21
C TYR A 96 -3.63 3.56 11.61
N GLU A 97 -3.55 2.30 12.06
CA GLU A 97 -4.06 1.85 13.36
C GLU A 97 -3.11 2.16 14.53
N ASP A 98 -1.92 2.71 14.26
CA ASP A 98 -0.95 3.07 15.30
C ASP A 98 -1.34 4.40 15.96
N GLU A 99 -2.10 4.32 17.06
CA GLU A 99 -2.61 5.48 17.83
C GLU A 99 -1.54 6.20 18.69
N GLY A 100 -0.28 5.77 18.67
CA GLY A 100 0.74 6.18 19.63
C GLY A 100 1.68 7.32 19.22
N ALA A 101 1.97 8.23 20.16
CA ALA A 101 3.01 9.27 20.05
C ALA A 101 4.45 8.74 19.89
N GLY A 102 4.67 7.43 20.06
CA GLY A 102 5.94 6.73 19.81
C GLY A 102 6.18 6.29 18.35
N GLY A 103 5.27 6.64 17.44
CA GLY A 103 5.23 6.11 16.07
C GLY A 103 6.42 6.45 15.17
N GLY A 104 7.28 7.42 15.52
CA GLY A 104 8.36 7.88 14.65
C GLY A 104 9.46 6.84 14.39
N ALA A 105 9.91 6.10 15.41
CA ALA A 105 10.96 5.09 15.27
C ALA A 105 10.44 3.86 14.50
N ARG A 106 9.23 3.40 14.85
CA ARG A 106 8.55 2.29 14.17
C ARG A 106 8.24 2.64 12.71
N GLU A 107 7.76 3.85 12.45
CA GLU A 107 7.53 4.35 11.09
C GLU A 107 8.82 4.38 10.29
N ALA A 108 9.92 4.88 10.87
CA ALA A 108 11.23 4.89 10.21
C ALA A 108 11.71 3.47 9.88
N GLU A 109 11.58 2.53 10.82
CA GLU A 109 11.92 1.11 10.60
C GLU A 109 11.09 0.50 9.46
N LEU A 110 9.76 0.68 9.51
CA LEU A 110 8.85 0.19 8.47
C LEU A 110 9.18 0.81 7.12
N PHE A 111 9.48 2.10 7.07
CA PHE A 111 9.88 2.80 5.86
C PHE A 111 11.18 2.21 5.29
N HIS A 112 12.24 2.13 6.10
CA HIS A 112 13.54 1.63 5.65
C HIS A 112 13.44 0.19 5.13
N ARG A 113 12.77 -0.69 5.87
CA ARG A 113 12.54 -2.08 5.47
C ARG A 113 11.75 -2.16 4.16
N THR A 114 10.68 -1.38 4.01
CA THR A 114 9.88 -1.35 2.78
C THR A 114 10.69 -0.82 1.61
N TYR A 115 11.46 0.24 1.82
CA TYR A 115 12.29 0.87 0.79
C TYR A 115 13.38 -0.09 0.27
N ASP A 116 14.06 -0.81 1.17
CA ASP A 116 15.07 -1.79 0.77
C ASP A 116 14.46 -2.95 -0.03
N ASN A 117 13.28 -3.43 0.38
CA ASN A 117 12.53 -4.43 -0.38
C ASN A 117 12.09 -3.90 -1.74
N PHE A 118 11.65 -2.65 -1.83
CA PHE A 118 11.28 -2.02 -3.09
C PHE A 118 12.48 -1.85 -4.03
N LYS A 119 13.65 -1.49 -3.52
CA LYS A 119 14.89 -1.43 -4.30
C LYS A 119 15.25 -2.79 -4.89
N LYS A 120 15.20 -3.84 -4.08
CA LYS A 120 15.43 -5.22 -4.53
C LYS A 120 14.42 -5.62 -5.60
N LEU A 121 13.14 -5.33 -5.40
CA LEU A 121 12.08 -5.58 -6.37
C LEU A 121 12.37 -4.88 -7.71
N LYS A 122 12.68 -3.58 -7.68
CA LYS A 122 13.03 -2.82 -8.88
C LYS A 122 14.22 -3.42 -9.63
N ALA A 123 15.27 -3.83 -8.91
CA ALA A 123 16.43 -4.47 -9.52
C ALA A 123 16.06 -5.81 -10.20
N MET A 124 15.22 -6.62 -9.55
CA MET A 124 14.73 -7.89 -10.09
C MET A 124 13.85 -7.71 -11.33
N VAL A 125 12.99 -6.70 -11.34
CA VAL A 125 12.12 -6.36 -12.48
C VAL A 125 12.95 -5.79 -13.63
N ALA A 126 13.90 -4.88 -13.36
CA ALA A 126 14.76 -4.27 -14.38
C ALA A 126 15.79 -5.24 -14.97
N GLY A 127 16.33 -6.16 -14.16
CA GLY A 127 17.34 -7.13 -14.58
C GLY A 127 16.86 -8.10 -15.68
N ARG A 128 15.55 -8.26 -15.86
CA ARG A 128 14.98 -9.05 -16.97
C ARG A 128 14.89 -8.30 -18.30
N LYS A 129 15.03 -6.98 -18.34
CA LYS A 129 15.06 -6.22 -19.61
C LYS A 129 16.32 -6.51 -20.46
N LYS A 130 17.23 -7.37 -19.98
CA LYS A 130 18.52 -7.69 -20.62
C LYS A 130 18.64 -9.12 -21.20
N ILE A 131 17.59 -9.94 -21.16
CA ILE A 131 17.64 -11.25 -21.83
C ILE A 131 16.48 -11.33 -22.84
N ARG A 132 16.83 -10.91 -24.07
CA ARG A 132 16.24 -11.21 -25.38
C ARG A 132 14.78 -10.84 -25.62
#